data_AF-A0AAX0I5V0-F1
#
_entry.id   AF-A0AAX0I5V0-F1
#
_cell.length_a   1.000
_cell.length_b   1.000
_cell.length_c   1.000
_cell.angle_alpha   90.00
_cell.angle_beta   90.00
_cell.angle_gamma   90.00
#
_symmetry.space_group_name_H-M   'P 1'
#
loop_
_entity.id
_entity.type
_entity.pdbx_description
1 polymer ?
#
loop_
_entity_poly.entity_id
_entity_poly.type
_entity_poly.pdbx_seq_one_letter_code
_entity_poly.pdbx_strand_id
1 'polypeptide(L)'
;MNSFLAIHPFLRCEDLSLMRPALALAGLLLLLAALLWRRTRWQQADRTQAAGAAPADLHALLQMRKAVPPAKAADSAPPSTAPKTPDTPPFDAARLDAMFGHDRRLQGEILALFVAETRDRLAGIAHALRCERAAPARVLAQEILDGSQSMGLLPLQALSRQAVHAGFSNDIGALHRLHAELLMALDALSQAVTALQTAGAAQADDCSGVRSRP
;
A
#
# COMPACT_ATOMS: atom_id res chain seq x y z
N MET A 1 -49.31 -60.50 10.34
CA MET A 1 -48.12 -60.46 11.20
C MET A 1 -47.42 -59.13 10.91
N ASN A 2 -47.78 -58.05 11.61
CA ASN A 2 -47.10 -57.55 12.83
C ASN A 2 -45.60 -57.35 12.55
N SER A 3 -44.93 -56.21 12.62
CA SER A 3 -45.11 -54.89 13.23
C SER A 3 -43.93 -54.04 12.67
N PHE A 4 -43.95 -52.73 12.42
CA PHE A 4 -43.99 -51.66 13.39
C PHE A 4 -44.09 -50.32 12.65
N LEU A 5 -45.09 -49.56 13.06
CA LEU A 5 -45.08 -48.11 13.02
C LEU A 5 -43.89 -47.61 13.84
N ALA A 6 -42.99 -46.86 13.20
CA ALA A 6 -42.14 -45.89 13.88
C ALA A 6 -42.40 -44.55 13.20
N ILE A 7 -43.36 -43.84 13.79
CA ILE A 7 -43.60 -42.41 13.60
C ILE A 7 -42.29 -41.68 13.91
N HIS A 8 -41.80 -40.81 13.03
CA HIS A 8 -41.51 -39.42 13.42
C HIS A 8 -41.44 -38.47 12.22
N PRO A 9 -41.91 -37.22 12.39
CA PRO A 9 -42.20 -36.27 11.32
C PRO A 9 -41.08 -35.23 11.20
N PHE A 10 -40.37 -35.16 10.08
CA PHE A 10 -39.51 -34.00 9.79
C PHE A 10 -39.47 -33.71 8.29
N LEU A 11 -40.65 -33.36 7.75
CA LEU A 11 -40.74 -32.48 6.59
C LEU A 11 -40.36 -31.06 7.03
N ARG A 12 -39.07 -30.73 7.06
CA ARG A 12 -38.49 -29.37 7.00
C ARG A 12 -36.99 -29.41 7.26
N CYS A 13 -36.18 -29.60 6.21
CA CYS A 13 -34.82 -29.06 6.05
C CYS A 13 -34.19 -29.58 4.75
N GLU A 14 -34.68 -29.15 3.59
CA GLU A 14 -33.96 -29.39 2.31
C GLU A 14 -33.35 -28.13 1.68
N ASP A 15 -33.63 -26.92 2.18
CA ASP A 15 -33.16 -25.68 1.53
C ASP A 15 -31.75 -25.20 1.95
N LEU A 16 -31.15 -25.77 3.01
CA LEU A 16 -29.86 -25.28 3.53
C LEU A 16 -28.62 -25.92 2.90
N SER A 17 -28.77 -27.07 2.21
CA SER A 17 -27.63 -27.79 1.62
C SER A 17 -27.23 -27.25 0.24
N LEU A 18 -28.18 -26.70 -0.53
CA LEU A 18 -27.95 -26.16 -1.89
C LEU A 18 -27.48 -24.70 -1.93
N MET A 19 -27.67 -23.95 -0.83
CA MET A 19 -27.28 -22.52 -0.75
C MET A 19 -25.77 -22.29 -0.75
N ARG A 20 -24.99 -23.22 -0.18
CA ARG A 20 -23.52 -23.10 -0.10
C ARG A 20 -22.80 -23.21 -1.46
N PRO A 21 -23.09 -24.19 -2.33
CA PRO A 21 -22.47 -24.23 -3.65
C PRO A 21 -22.95 -23.10 -4.56
N ALA A 22 -24.20 -22.65 -4.42
CA ALA A 22 -24.72 -21.53 -5.20
C ALA A 22 -24.03 -20.20 -4.87
N LEU A 23 -23.77 -19.92 -3.58
CA LEU A 23 -23.02 -18.73 -3.15
C LEU A 23 -21.54 -18.79 -3.58
N ALA A 24 -20.92 -19.96 -3.54
CA ALA A 24 -19.54 -20.12 -4.00
C ALA A 24 -19.41 -19.85 -5.51
N LEU A 25 -20.36 -20.32 -6.32
CA LEU A 25 -20.40 -20.06 -7.77
C LEU A 25 -20.70 -18.59 -8.07
N ALA A 26 -21.59 -17.95 -7.32
CA ALA A 26 -21.86 -16.52 -7.46
C ALA A 26 -20.61 -15.67 -7.12
N GLY A 27 -19.87 -16.03 -6.07
CA GLY A 27 -18.60 -15.38 -5.72
C GLY A 27 -17.53 -15.54 -6.79
N LEU A 28 -17.40 -16.75 -7.36
CA LEU A 28 -16.46 -17.02 -8.46
C LEU A 28 -16.80 -16.21 -9.72
N LEU A 29 -18.09 -16.12 -10.07
CA LEU A 29 -18.55 -15.34 -11.23
C LEU A 29 -18.29 -13.84 -11.04
N LEU A 30 -18.52 -13.29 -9.85
CA LEU A 30 -18.21 -11.89 -9.53
C LEU A 30 -16.70 -11.62 -9.60
N LEU A 31 -15.87 -12.55 -9.11
CA LEU A 31 -14.42 -12.43 -9.18
C LEU A 31 -13.92 -12.46 -10.64
N LEU A 32 -14.47 -13.34 -11.47
CA LEU A 32 -14.18 -13.39 -12.90
C LEU A 32 -14.62 -12.12 -13.62
N ALA A 33 -15.81 -11.59 -13.30
CA ALA A 33 -16.29 -10.33 -13.85
C ALA A 33 -15.38 -9.15 -13.46
N ALA A 34 -14.91 -9.08 -12.22
CA ALA A 34 -13.97 -8.07 -11.76
C ALA A 34 -12.60 -8.17 -12.46
N LEU A 35 -12.09 -9.38 -12.67
CA LEU A 35 -10.83 -9.62 -13.38
C LEU A 35 -10.93 -9.25 -14.86
N LEU A 36 -12.05 -9.61 -15.52
CA LEU A 36 -12.31 -9.24 -16.91
C LEU A 36 -12.48 -7.73 -17.06
N TRP A 37 -13.19 -7.07 -16.15
CA TRP A 37 -13.33 -5.61 -16.11
C TRP A 37 -11.98 -4.90 -15.93
N ARG A 38 -11.13 -5.41 -15.04
CA ARG A 38 -9.77 -4.88 -14.87
C ARG A 38 -8.96 -5.04 -16.16
N ARG A 39 -9.05 -6.19 -16.82
CA ARG A 39 -8.31 -6.48 -18.06
C ARG A 39 -8.77 -5.62 -19.25
N THR A 40 -10.07 -5.38 -19.41
CA THR A 40 -10.59 -4.51 -20.49
C THR A 40 -10.24 -3.05 -20.28
N ARG A 41 -10.24 -2.58 -19.02
CA ARG A 41 -9.81 -1.21 -18.68
C ARG A 41 -8.34 -0.96 -19.03
N TRP A 42 -7.48 -1.98 -18.86
CA TRP A 42 -6.06 -1.89 -19.22
C TRP A 42 -5.86 -1.83 -20.74
N GLN A 43 -6.62 -2.63 -21.50
CA GLN A 43 -6.56 -2.60 -22.97
C GLN A 43 -7.11 -1.30 -23.58
N GLN A 44 -8.06 -0.64 -22.93
CA GLN A 44 -8.58 0.65 -23.37
C GLN A 44 -7.58 1.80 -23.12
N ALA A 45 -6.82 1.75 -22.03
CA ALA A 45 -5.76 2.72 -21.76
C ALA A 45 -4.59 2.61 -22.76
N ASP A 46 -4.22 1.39 -23.16
CA ASP A 46 -3.18 1.18 -24.18
C ASP A 46 -3.63 1.64 -25.59
N ARG A 47 -4.93 1.50 -25.93
CA ARG A 47 -5.46 1.93 -27.24
C ARG A 47 -5.59 3.45 -27.37
N THR A 48 -5.89 4.18 -26.29
CA THR A 48 -5.93 5.64 -26.32
C THR A 48 -4.53 6.27 -26.34
N GLN A 49 -3.52 5.57 -25.82
CA GLN A 49 -2.13 6.06 -25.84
C GLN A 49 -1.41 5.80 -27.18
N ALA A 50 -1.78 4.73 -27.92
CA ALA A 50 -1.21 4.41 -29.22
C ALA A 50 -1.68 5.33 -30.38
N ALA A 51 -2.72 6.15 -30.17
CA ALA A 51 -3.29 7.00 -31.23
C ALA A 51 -2.72 8.43 -31.28
N GLY A 52 -1.83 8.83 -30.34
CA GLY A 52 -1.51 10.26 -30.15
C GLY A 52 -0.05 10.68 -30.02
N ALA A 53 0.94 9.78 -30.00
CA ALA A 53 2.33 10.18 -29.71
C ALA A 53 3.31 9.72 -30.79
N ALA A 54 3.69 10.64 -31.67
CA ALA A 54 4.83 10.50 -32.58
C ALA A 54 6.15 10.42 -31.77
N PRO A 55 7.13 9.58 -32.15
CA PRO A 55 8.32 9.27 -31.35
C PRO A 55 9.48 10.29 -31.49
N ALA A 56 9.21 11.55 -31.85
CA ALA A 56 10.26 12.49 -32.25
C ALA A 56 10.98 13.20 -31.08
N ASP A 57 10.45 13.16 -29.85
CA ASP A 57 10.87 14.11 -28.81
C ASP A 57 11.83 13.54 -27.74
N LEU A 58 11.99 12.21 -27.69
CA LEU A 58 12.79 11.56 -26.64
C LEU A 58 14.30 11.73 -26.87
N HIS A 59 14.73 11.85 -28.13
CA HIS A 59 16.14 12.01 -28.47
C HIS A 59 16.65 13.44 -28.21
N ALA A 60 15.77 14.44 -28.35
CA ALA A 60 16.06 15.83 -28.02
C ALA A 60 16.23 16.04 -26.50
N LEU A 61 15.40 15.39 -25.69
CA LEU A 61 15.50 15.45 -24.23
C LEU A 61 16.75 14.75 -23.67
N LEU A 62 17.24 13.71 -24.34
CA LEU A 62 18.48 13.02 -23.94
C LEU A 62 19.75 13.83 -24.28
N GLN A 63 19.72 14.66 -25.32
CA GLN A 63 20.84 15.52 -25.71
C GLN A 63 21.05 16.67 -24.73
N MET A 64 19.98 17.27 -24.19
CA MET A 64 20.10 18.39 -23.24
C MET A 64 20.68 17.99 -21.88
N ARG A 65 20.54 16.74 -21.45
CA ARG A 65 21.09 16.28 -20.16
C ARG A 65 22.59 15.96 -20.18
N LYS A 66 23.23 15.95 -21.36
CA LYS A 66 24.63 15.53 -21.53
C LYS A 66 25.65 16.66 -21.33
N ALA A 67 25.22 17.90 -21.10
CA ALA A 67 26.09 19.08 -21.08
C ALA A 67 26.23 19.79 -19.72
N VAL A 68 26.40 19.03 -18.62
CA VAL A 68 26.76 19.62 -17.31
C VAL A 68 28.08 18.99 -16.82
N PRO A 69 29.16 19.78 -16.62
CA PRO A 69 30.46 19.26 -16.19
C PRO A 69 30.49 18.98 -14.67
N PRO A 70 31.29 17.99 -14.20
CA PRO A 70 31.31 17.58 -12.80
C PRO A 70 32.19 18.50 -11.93
N ALA A 71 31.62 19.03 -10.84
CA ALA A 71 32.35 19.76 -9.82
C ALA A 71 32.88 18.81 -8.73
N LYS A 72 34.21 18.67 -8.75
CA LYS A 72 35.20 18.47 -7.67
C LYS A 72 34.74 17.84 -6.34
N ALA A 73 35.38 16.72 -6.04
CA ALA A 73 35.38 15.97 -4.79
C ALA A 73 35.70 16.85 -3.55
N ALA A 74 34.90 16.66 -2.50
CA ALA A 74 35.22 17.06 -1.14
C ALA A 74 35.18 15.81 -0.25
N ASP A 75 36.37 15.48 0.21
CA ASP A 75 36.81 14.89 1.47
C ASP A 75 35.90 13.96 2.29
N SER A 76 36.53 12.87 2.73
CA SER A 76 35.93 11.79 3.50
C SER A 76 35.91 12.13 5.00
N ALA A 77 34.74 12.02 5.63
CA ALA A 77 34.63 11.76 7.06
C ALA A 77 33.47 10.78 7.31
N PRO A 78 33.63 9.78 8.20
CA PRO A 78 32.66 8.71 8.36
C PRO A 78 31.48 9.17 9.24
N PRO A 79 30.22 8.83 8.91
CA PRO A 79 29.12 9.06 9.84
C PRO A 79 29.07 7.93 10.87
N SER A 80 29.37 8.26 12.12
CA SER A 80 29.10 7.42 13.28
C SER A 80 27.67 7.66 13.79
N THR A 81 26.92 6.57 13.90
CA THR A 81 25.97 6.19 14.97
C THR A 81 24.64 6.94 15.23
N ALA A 82 23.62 6.08 15.35
CA ALA A 82 22.31 6.19 16.02
C ALA A 82 21.12 6.74 15.18
N PRO A 83 20.00 6.00 15.10
CA PRO A 83 18.78 6.50 14.49
C PRO A 83 18.20 7.58 15.41
N LYS A 84 18.46 8.83 15.06
CA LYS A 84 17.76 9.98 15.63
C LYS A 84 16.33 9.87 15.10
N THR A 85 15.41 9.39 15.93
CA THR A 85 13.97 9.47 15.64
C THR A 85 13.69 10.93 15.28
N PRO A 86 13.25 11.24 14.05
CA PRO A 86 12.84 12.59 13.74
C PRO A 86 11.70 12.96 14.69
N ASP A 87 11.81 14.09 15.39
CA ASP A 87 10.72 14.64 16.19
C ASP A 87 9.49 14.97 15.31
N THR A 88 9.69 15.03 13.99
CA THR A 88 8.66 15.21 12.98
C THR A 88 8.03 13.86 12.60
N PRO A 89 6.69 13.73 12.64
CA PRO A 89 6.02 12.51 12.21
C PRO A 89 6.35 12.16 10.76
N PRO A 90 6.39 10.87 10.37
CA PRO A 90 6.71 10.42 9.01
C PRO A 90 5.58 10.67 8.00
N PHE A 91 4.66 11.61 8.30
CA PHE A 91 3.49 11.95 7.52
C PHE A 91 3.13 13.43 7.71
N ASP A 92 2.46 14.00 6.70
CA ASP A 92 1.90 15.35 6.77
C ASP A 92 0.58 15.35 7.55
N ALA A 93 0.61 15.83 8.79
CA ALA A 93 -0.56 15.90 9.66
C ALA A 93 -1.67 16.81 9.09
N ALA A 94 -1.32 17.93 8.44
CA ALA A 94 -2.31 18.85 7.88
C ALA A 94 -3.07 18.20 6.72
N ARG A 95 -2.38 17.37 5.92
CA ARG A 95 -3.01 16.58 4.87
C ARG A 95 -3.92 15.50 5.43
N LEU A 96 -3.52 14.78 6.47
CA LEU A 96 -4.39 13.79 7.13
C LEU A 96 -5.62 14.45 7.75
N ASP A 97 -5.46 15.62 8.37
CA ASP A 97 -6.55 16.42 8.92
C ASP A 97 -7.53 16.85 7.82
N ALA A 98 -7.03 17.23 6.64
CA ALA A 98 -7.87 17.57 5.49
C ALA A 98 -8.61 16.37 4.88
N MET A 99 -8.02 15.16 4.93
CA MET A 99 -8.62 13.95 4.35
C MET A 99 -9.62 13.26 5.28
N PHE A 100 -9.33 13.22 6.58
CA PHE A 100 -10.03 12.37 7.54
C PHE A 100 -10.62 13.16 8.73
N GLY A 101 -10.52 14.49 8.70
CA GLY A 101 -10.89 15.35 9.83
C GLY A 101 -9.89 15.24 10.98
N HIS A 102 -10.22 15.80 12.14
CA HIS A 102 -9.30 15.93 13.28
C HIS A 102 -9.34 14.74 14.25
N ASP A 103 -10.04 13.65 13.91
CA ASP A 103 -10.13 12.47 14.76
C ASP A 103 -8.85 11.64 14.65
N ARG A 104 -8.00 11.75 15.68
CA ARG A 104 -6.71 11.05 15.77
C ARG A 104 -6.86 9.53 15.85
N ARG A 105 -7.96 9.02 16.42
CA ARG A 105 -8.22 7.57 16.49
C ARG A 105 -8.53 7.03 15.10
N LEU A 106 -9.44 7.68 14.38
CA LEU A 106 -9.79 7.33 13.00
C LEU A 106 -8.57 7.41 12.06
N GLN A 107 -7.80 8.50 12.13
CA GLN A 107 -6.56 8.64 11.36
C GLN A 107 -5.58 7.49 11.65
N GLY A 108 -5.42 7.12 12.92
CA GLY A 108 -4.59 5.99 13.32
C GLY A 108 -5.07 4.66 12.75
N GLU A 109 -6.38 4.38 12.76
CA GLU A 109 -6.96 3.16 12.17
C GLU A 109 -6.72 3.08 10.66
N ILE A 110 -6.92 4.17 9.94
CA ILE A 110 -6.70 4.22 8.48
C ILE A 110 -5.22 4.01 8.15
N LEU A 111 -4.32 4.66 8.89
CA LEU A 111 -2.89 4.45 8.71
C LEU A 111 -2.45 3.03 9.10
N ALA A 112 -3.07 2.42 10.11
CA ALA A 112 -2.79 1.04 10.50
C ALA A 112 -3.19 0.06 9.38
N LEU A 113 -4.33 0.29 8.72
CA LEU A 113 -4.74 -0.47 7.53
C LEU A 113 -3.71 -0.32 6.41
N PHE A 114 -3.30 0.92 6.11
CA PHE A 114 -2.26 1.17 5.12
C PHE A 114 -0.95 0.45 5.44
N VAL A 115 -0.53 0.44 6.72
CA VAL A 115 0.67 -0.28 7.16
C VAL A 115 0.55 -1.79 6.91
N ALA A 116 -0.60 -2.39 7.25
CA ALA A 116 -0.85 -3.81 7.04
C ALA A 116 -0.77 -4.18 5.54
N GLU A 117 -1.47 -3.44 4.67
CA GLU A 117 -1.42 -3.71 3.24
C GLU A 117 -0.02 -3.47 2.64
N THR A 118 0.71 -2.48 3.14
CA THR A 118 2.07 -2.19 2.67
C THR A 118 3.05 -3.29 3.08
N ARG A 119 2.88 -3.91 4.25
CA ARG A 119 3.68 -5.10 4.64
C ARG A 119 3.50 -6.24 3.63
N ASP A 120 2.26 -6.50 3.20
CA ASP A 120 1.98 -7.54 2.21
C ASP A 120 2.63 -7.22 0.85
N ARG A 121 2.58 -5.95 0.41
CA ARG A 121 3.25 -5.50 -0.81
C ARG A 121 4.77 -5.66 -0.71
N LEU A 122 5.38 -5.30 0.43
CA LEU A 122 6.81 -5.50 0.66
C LEU A 122 7.21 -6.97 0.70
N ALA A 123 6.36 -7.87 1.21
CA ALA A 123 6.57 -9.31 1.10
C ALA A 123 6.52 -9.80 -0.36
N GLY A 124 5.61 -9.25 -1.16
CA GLY A 124 5.53 -9.48 -2.60
C GLY A 124 6.77 -8.99 -3.35
N ILE A 125 7.31 -7.82 -2.99
CA ILE A 125 8.58 -7.30 -3.54
C ILE A 125 9.71 -8.24 -3.18
N ALA A 126 9.84 -8.64 -1.90
CA ALA A 126 10.88 -9.59 -1.48
C ALA A 126 10.82 -10.90 -2.28
N HIS A 127 9.62 -11.42 -2.54
CA HIS A 127 9.44 -12.61 -3.39
C HIS A 127 9.89 -12.35 -4.84
N ALA A 128 9.48 -11.24 -5.44
CA ALA A 128 9.89 -10.88 -6.79
C ALA A 128 11.42 -10.75 -6.93
N LEU A 129 12.09 -10.16 -5.93
CA LEU A 129 13.53 -10.02 -5.90
C LEU A 129 14.26 -11.36 -5.74
N ARG A 130 13.75 -12.29 -4.91
CA ARG A 130 14.28 -13.67 -4.85
C ARG A 130 14.18 -14.41 -6.18
N CYS A 131 13.20 -14.07 -7.00
CA CYS A 131 13.04 -14.61 -8.35
C CYS A 131 13.77 -13.78 -9.42
N GLU A 132 14.55 -12.76 -9.04
CA GLU A 132 15.26 -11.85 -9.96
C GLU A 132 14.34 -11.12 -10.95
N ARG A 133 13.08 -10.87 -10.58
CA ARG A 133 12.09 -10.21 -11.44
C ARG A 133 11.88 -8.75 -11.02
N ALA A 134 12.46 -7.82 -11.78
CA ALA A 134 12.30 -6.39 -11.55
C ALA A 134 10.87 -5.87 -11.83
N ALA A 135 10.19 -6.36 -12.88
CA ALA A 135 8.90 -5.82 -13.28
C ALA A 135 7.78 -6.01 -12.22
N PRO A 136 7.59 -7.19 -11.60
CA PRO A 136 6.64 -7.36 -10.51
C PRO A 136 7.01 -6.53 -9.27
N ALA A 137 8.29 -6.45 -8.92
CA ALA A 137 8.76 -5.61 -7.81
C ALA A 137 8.43 -4.13 -8.04
N ARG A 138 8.60 -3.65 -9.28
CA ARG A 138 8.25 -2.28 -9.70
C ARG A 138 6.76 -2.01 -9.55
N VAL A 139 5.89 -2.93 -9.97
CA VAL A 139 4.43 -2.75 -9.87
C VAL A 139 4.01 -2.58 -8.42
N LEU A 140 4.52 -3.43 -7.53
CA LEU A 140 4.23 -3.32 -6.10
C LEU A 140 4.79 -2.04 -5.49
N ALA A 141 6.00 -1.62 -5.89
CA ALA A 141 6.56 -0.34 -5.47
C ALA A 141 5.73 0.85 -5.95
N GLN A 142 5.14 0.76 -7.15
CA GLN A 142 4.23 1.79 -7.67
C GLN A 142 2.93 1.87 -6.85
N GLU A 143 2.35 0.74 -6.45
CA GLU A 143 1.17 0.74 -5.58
C GLU A 143 1.46 1.40 -4.22
N ILE A 144 2.64 1.14 -3.64
CA ILE A 144 3.07 1.80 -2.40
C ILE A 144 3.28 3.31 -2.65
N LEU A 145 3.87 3.70 -3.79
CA LEU A 145 4.04 5.10 -4.18
C LEU A 145 2.69 5.83 -4.28
N ASP A 146 1.71 5.24 -4.94
CA ASP A 146 0.39 5.86 -5.14
C ASP A 146 -0.33 6.04 -3.79
N GLY A 147 -0.32 5.01 -2.94
CA GLY A 147 -0.91 5.07 -1.61
C GLY A 147 -0.22 6.11 -0.71
N SER A 148 1.11 6.07 -0.63
CA SER A 148 1.89 7.03 0.17
C SER A 148 1.75 8.47 -0.32
N GLN A 149 1.68 8.69 -1.64
CA GLN A 149 1.42 10.00 -2.21
C GLN A 149 0.02 10.51 -1.90
N SER A 150 -0.99 9.64 -1.83
CA SER A 150 -2.36 10.05 -1.46
C SER A 150 -2.45 10.49 0.00
N MET A 151 -1.75 9.82 0.92
CA MET A 151 -1.82 10.09 2.36
C MET A 151 -0.78 11.09 2.87
N GLY A 152 0.19 11.51 2.04
CA GLY A 152 1.24 12.44 2.45
C GLY A 152 2.35 11.78 3.28
N LEU A 153 2.68 10.52 2.99
CA LEU A 153 3.71 9.75 3.70
C LEU A 153 5.07 9.97 3.03
N LEU A 154 5.67 11.14 3.28
CA LEU A 154 6.83 11.65 2.53
C LEU A 154 8.02 10.67 2.44
N PRO A 155 8.46 9.99 3.52
CA PRO A 155 9.59 9.06 3.43
C PRO A 155 9.27 7.85 2.54
N LEU A 156 8.11 7.22 2.74
CA LEU A 156 7.67 6.08 1.93
C LEU A 156 7.46 6.47 0.46
N GLN A 157 6.93 7.67 0.21
CA GLN A 157 6.75 8.20 -1.14
C GLN A 157 8.10 8.35 -1.86
N ALA A 158 9.10 8.95 -1.21
CA ALA A 158 10.41 9.15 -1.81
C ALA A 158 11.10 7.81 -2.15
N LEU A 159 11.11 6.87 -1.20
CA LEU A 159 11.72 5.55 -1.38
C LEU A 159 11.00 4.72 -2.44
N SER A 160 9.66 4.73 -2.43
CA SER A 160 8.87 3.98 -3.42
C SER A 160 9.08 4.53 -4.83
N ARG A 161 9.21 5.86 -4.97
CA ARG A 161 9.58 6.49 -6.23
C ARG A 161 10.94 6.01 -6.72
N GLN A 162 11.95 5.98 -5.85
CA GLN A 162 13.28 5.46 -6.22
C GLN A 162 13.22 3.98 -6.62
N ALA A 163 12.45 3.16 -5.90
CA ALA A 163 12.27 1.75 -6.22
C ALA A 163 11.61 1.55 -7.58
N VAL A 164 10.60 2.36 -7.93
CA VAL A 164 9.99 2.34 -9.27
C VAL A 164 11.03 2.63 -10.36
N HIS A 165 11.89 3.64 -10.14
CA HIS A 165 12.94 3.99 -11.11
C HIS A 165 13.97 2.87 -11.25
N ALA A 166 14.45 2.30 -10.15
CA ALA A 166 15.35 1.15 -10.17
C ALA A 166 14.73 -0.05 -10.91
N GLY A 167 13.41 -0.26 -10.75
CA GLY A 167 12.66 -1.28 -11.47
C GLY A 167 12.48 -1.04 -12.96
N PHE A 168 12.58 0.20 -13.46
CA PHE A 168 12.65 0.48 -14.90
C PHE A 168 14.05 0.20 -15.45
N SER A 169 15.09 0.47 -14.67
CA SER A 169 16.48 0.19 -15.03
C SER A 169 16.90 -1.27 -14.82
N ASN A 170 16.02 -2.13 -14.30
CA ASN A 170 16.30 -3.51 -13.89
C ASN A 170 17.47 -3.62 -12.89
N ASP A 171 17.69 -2.60 -12.06
CA ASP A 171 18.74 -2.61 -11.03
C ASP A 171 18.25 -3.38 -9.80
N ILE A 172 18.41 -4.71 -9.84
CA ILE A 172 18.01 -5.63 -8.76
C ILE A 172 18.78 -5.32 -7.46
N GLY A 173 20.05 -4.92 -7.57
CA GLY A 173 20.87 -4.57 -6.40
C GLY A 173 20.36 -3.32 -5.69
N ALA A 174 20.00 -2.28 -6.43
CA ALA A 174 19.35 -1.10 -5.87
C ALA A 174 17.97 -1.44 -5.29
N LEU A 175 17.19 -2.29 -5.95
CA LEU A 175 15.88 -2.71 -5.43
C LEU A 175 16.00 -3.45 -4.08
N HIS A 176 17.02 -4.27 -3.86
CA HIS A 176 17.25 -4.91 -2.56
C HIS A 176 17.54 -3.90 -1.45
N ARG A 177 18.38 -2.89 -1.72
CA ARG A 177 18.67 -1.83 -0.75
C ARG A 177 17.42 -1.01 -0.44
N LEU A 178 16.69 -0.59 -1.48
CA LEU A 178 15.47 0.18 -1.35
C LEU A 178 14.35 -0.61 -0.65
N HIS A 179 14.28 -1.93 -0.84
CA HIS A 179 13.35 -2.79 -0.11
C HIS A 179 13.63 -2.78 1.40
N ALA A 180 14.90 -2.85 1.81
CA ALA A 180 15.29 -2.74 3.21
C ALA A 180 14.98 -1.34 3.79
N GLU A 181 15.23 -0.27 3.03
CA GLU A 181 14.90 1.09 3.43
C GLU A 181 13.38 1.30 3.56
N LEU A 182 12.59 0.74 2.65
CA LEU A 182 11.12 0.76 2.72
C LEU A 182 10.61 0.03 3.96
N LEU A 183 11.22 -1.10 4.35
CA LEU A 183 10.86 -1.79 5.59
C LEU A 183 11.14 -0.92 6.83
N MET A 184 12.28 -0.23 6.87
CA MET A 184 12.59 0.69 7.98
C MET A 184 11.62 1.88 8.03
N ALA A 185 11.30 2.46 6.87
CA ALA A 185 10.34 3.56 6.80
C ALA A 185 8.93 3.12 7.22
N LEU A 186 8.52 1.89 6.87
CA LEU A 186 7.24 1.33 7.29
C LEU A 186 7.19 1.04 8.79
N ASP A 187 8.30 0.60 9.39
CA ASP A 187 8.39 0.42 10.84
C ASP A 187 8.27 1.76 11.58
N ALA A 188 8.99 2.80 11.12
CA ALA A 188 8.86 4.15 11.66
C ALA A 188 7.42 4.69 11.55
N LEU A 189 6.74 4.43 10.42
CA LEU A 189 5.32 4.76 10.28
C LEU A 189 4.46 3.97 11.29
N SER A 190 4.68 2.67 11.44
CA SER A 190 3.95 1.83 12.40
C SER A 190 4.07 2.37 13.83
N GLN A 191 5.28 2.80 14.23
CA GLN A 191 5.52 3.40 15.55
C GLN A 191 4.77 4.73 15.70
N ALA A 192 4.80 5.58 14.67
CA ALA A 192 4.09 6.86 14.68
C ALA A 192 2.56 6.68 14.73
N VAL A 193 2.02 5.64 14.09
CA VAL A 193 0.59 5.28 14.18
C VAL A 193 0.21 4.88 15.60
N THR A 194 1.03 4.07 16.27
CA THR A 194 0.80 3.72 17.68
C THR A 194 0.79 4.98 18.56
N ALA A 195 1.76 5.88 18.37
CA ALA A 195 1.79 7.15 19.10
C ALA A 195 0.52 8.00 18.85
N LEU A 196 0.08 8.10 17.61
CA LEU A 196 -1.13 8.84 17.22
C LEU A 196 -2.38 8.28 17.91
N GLN A 197 -2.55 6.96 17.95
CA GLN A 197 -3.67 6.30 18.61
C GLN A 197 -3.64 6.50 20.13
N THR A 198 -2.46 6.45 20.75
CA THR A 198 -2.33 6.72 22.20
C THR A 198 -2.66 8.17 22.56
N ALA A 199 -2.26 9.14 21.73
CA ALA A 199 -2.62 10.54 21.93
C ALA A 199 -4.13 10.77 21.76
N GLY A 200 -4.76 10.15 20.75
CA GLY A 200 -6.21 10.18 20.57
C GLY A 200 -6.98 9.46 21.68
N ALA A 201 -6.36 8.49 22.37
CA ALA A 201 -6.96 7.85 23.53
C ALA A 201 -7.06 8.83 24.71
N ALA A 202 -5.95 9.47 25.07
CA ALA A 202 -5.88 10.44 26.16
C ALA A 202 -6.82 11.64 25.97
N GLN A 203 -6.92 12.17 24.75
CA GLN A 203 -7.76 13.35 24.48
C GLN A 203 -9.28 13.06 24.61
N ALA A 204 -9.71 11.82 24.39
CA ALA A 204 -11.11 11.44 24.58
C ALA A 204 -11.45 11.27 26.08
N ASP A 205 -10.50 10.77 26.88
CA ASP A 205 -10.66 10.62 28.32
C ASP A 205 -10.78 11.98 29.01
N ASP A 206 -9.95 12.96 28.63
CA ASP A 206 -10.01 14.34 29.15
C ASP A 206 -11.35 15.03 28.86
N CYS A 207 -11.89 14.86 27.64
CA CYS A 207 -13.20 15.43 27.26
C CYS A 207 -14.36 14.78 28.03
N SER A 208 -14.22 13.51 28.44
CA SER A 208 -15.25 12.79 29.22
C SER A 208 -15.28 13.21 30.69
N GLY A 209 -14.13 13.60 31.27
CA GLY A 209 -13.99 14.03 32.66
C GLY A 209 -14.62 15.38 32.99
N VAL A 210 -14.81 16.26 32.00
CA VAL A 210 -15.34 17.63 32.20
C VAL A 210 -16.87 17.66 32.35
N ARG A 211 -17.60 16.57 32.05
CA ARG A 211 -19.07 16.53 32.12
C ARG A 211 -19.68 16.15 33.47
N SER A 212 -18.86 15.97 34.52
CA SER A 212 -19.36 15.58 35.84
C SER A 212 -18.93 16.57 36.92
N ARG A 213 -19.62 17.72 37.01
CA ARG A 213 -19.75 18.42 38.29
C ARG A 213 -21.22 18.85 38.48
N PRO A 214 -21.85 18.45 39.60
CA PRO A 214 -23.20 18.90 39.97
C PRO A 214 -23.22 20.39 40.35
#